data_AF-H5XN04-F1
#
_entry.id   AF-H5XN04-F1
#
_cell.length_a   1.000
_cell.length_b   1.000
_cell.length_c   1.000
_cell.angle_alpha   90.00
_cell.angle_beta   90.00
_cell.angle_gamma   90.00
#
_symmetry.space_group_name_H-M   'P 1'
#
loop_
_entity.id
_entity.type
_entity.pdbx_description
1 polymer ?
#
loop_
_entity_poly.entity_id
_entity_poly.type
_entity_poly.pdbx_seq_one_letter_code
_entity_poly.pdbx_strand_id
1 'polypeptide(L)'
;MSNDFDLPENRPLPPHVRDRMLSSVRREIHEAPTRSMRAPLSIAAAVAVLAGGAFLAIGGEGERLVSAAGDRELDRCWAAVEYAKETAKYPDRNMWQVVDHRPLHLTQVTVIRADEQTFFCETSIKSVALSAPMTPGDQQVIGAMVTRSGTVVGYAPESVTAVTVWSEQLESGDPLRTHGVQGYGQHDHMAEVRNGVFVAELAHHDIRGMEFTITAHSRDEAGTESKAAGPPISIPDPFLDMGYFEPEVDPEEYDSCLEGPRGGAHGMVVDAATWRAGATLEHHVEASTEGTKSTDAHDVEWRVFVNDRATAVCRMSPVWHFSAYPTPDELTSAEQPIATVTGENHFPAFSVVGVTTADIASLELRHGNTTETVAVRERTFAATLDTTGDAPINASGVTVVAYDAGGNVVHEGRLPDIPKQ
;
A
#
# COMPACT_ATOMS: atom_id res chain seq x y z
N MET A 1 -15.63 50.04 9.66
CA MET A 1 -16.49 49.02 10.29
C MET A 1 -15.57 48.22 11.19
N SER A 2 -15.55 48.54 12.48
CA SER A 2 -14.71 47.90 13.47
C SER A 2 -15.40 46.61 13.89
N ASN A 3 -14.73 45.47 13.79
CA ASN A 3 -15.29 44.18 14.18
C ASN A 3 -15.63 44.20 15.67
N ASP A 4 -16.91 44.03 15.98
CA ASP A 4 -17.51 44.00 17.33
C ASP A 4 -17.28 42.65 18.04
N PHE A 5 -16.31 41.87 17.56
CA PHE A 5 -15.89 40.61 18.15
C PHE A 5 -14.46 40.79 18.61
N ASP A 6 -14.28 40.81 19.92
CA ASP A 6 -13.01 40.90 20.65
C ASP A 6 -12.20 39.61 20.44
N LEU A 7 -11.85 39.34 19.18
CA LEU A 7 -11.09 38.15 18.79
C LEU A 7 -9.62 38.38 19.11
N PRO A 8 -8.94 37.39 19.72
CA PRO A 8 -7.52 37.49 19.98
C PRO A 8 -6.74 37.69 18.67
N GLU A 9 -5.65 38.44 18.75
CA GLU A 9 -4.75 38.72 17.63
C GLU A 9 -4.37 37.42 16.89
N ASN A 10 -4.57 37.39 15.56
CA ASN A 10 -4.25 36.24 14.72
C ASN A 10 -2.75 35.93 14.82
N ARG A 11 -2.39 34.89 15.58
CA ARG A 11 -1.02 34.36 15.61
C ARG A 11 -0.85 33.36 14.47
N PRO A 12 0.23 33.45 13.67
CA PRO A 12 0.51 32.43 12.67
C PRO A 12 0.73 31.08 13.36
N LEU A 13 0.08 30.04 12.84
CA LEU A 13 0.27 28.67 13.33
C LEU A 13 1.72 28.22 13.07
N PRO A 14 2.36 27.50 14.01
CA PRO A 14 3.62 26.83 13.75
C PRO A 14 3.53 25.92 12.50
N PRO A 15 4.57 25.83 11.66
CA PRO A 15 4.52 25.09 10.40
C PRO A 15 4.00 23.64 10.53
N HIS A 16 4.48 22.91 11.54
CA HIS A 16 4.06 21.52 11.78
C HIS A 16 2.57 21.38 12.16
N VAL A 17 1.98 22.36 12.85
CA VAL A 17 0.54 22.34 13.19
C VAL A 17 -0.29 22.59 11.94
N ARG A 18 0.15 23.53 11.09
CA ARG A 18 -0.51 23.81 9.81
C ARG A 18 -0.50 22.58 8.90
N ASP A 19 0.64 21.90 8.82
CA ASP A 19 0.79 20.73 7.95
C ASP A 19 -0.07 19.55 8.47
N ARG A 20 -0.15 19.35 9.80
CA ARG A 20 -1.06 18.37 10.43
C ARG A 20 -2.55 18.71 10.21
N MET A 21 -2.93 19.98 10.28
CA MET A 21 -4.31 20.40 9.98
C MET A 21 -4.64 20.15 8.51
N LEU A 22 -3.72 20.44 7.59
CA LEU A 22 -3.93 20.21 6.16
C LEU A 22 -4.02 18.73 5.83
N SER A 23 -3.20 17.86 6.44
CA SER A 23 -3.29 16.41 6.23
C SER A 23 -4.57 15.82 6.81
N SER A 24 -4.98 16.23 8.01
CA SER A 24 -6.23 15.77 8.62
C SER A 24 -7.46 16.17 7.81
N VAL A 25 -7.51 17.40 7.30
CA VAL A 25 -8.60 17.89 6.45
C VAL A 25 -8.63 17.14 5.12
N ARG A 26 -7.47 16.88 4.50
CA ARG A 26 -7.40 16.08 3.26
C ARG A 26 -7.91 14.66 3.47
N ARG A 27 -7.52 14.02 4.58
CA ARG A 27 -8.00 12.69 4.93
C ARG A 27 -9.52 12.65 5.10
N GLU A 28 -10.11 13.59 5.85
CA GLU A 28 -11.58 13.66 6.00
C GLU A 28 -12.33 14.00 4.71
N ILE A 29 -11.72 14.74 3.78
CA ILE A 29 -12.32 15.02 2.47
C ILE A 29 -12.33 13.76 1.58
N HIS A 30 -11.32 12.90 1.72
CA HIS A 30 -11.17 11.68 0.91
C HIS A 30 -11.84 10.45 1.53
N GLU A 31 -12.16 10.48 2.82
CA GLU A 31 -12.84 9.40 3.52
C GLU A 31 -14.37 9.57 3.38
N ALA A 32 -14.99 8.80 2.49
CA ALA A 32 -16.44 8.83 2.33
C ALA A 32 -17.11 8.49 3.68
N PRO A 33 -18.11 9.26 4.15
CA PRO A 33 -18.72 9.03 5.45
C PRO A 33 -19.37 7.65 5.50
N THR A 34 -18.73 6.71 6.19
CA THR A 34 -19.26 5.36 6.42
C THR A 34 -20.43 5.49 7.41
N ARG A 35 -21.64 5.69 6.87
CA ARG A 35 -22.86 5.60 7.68
C ARG A 35 -23.02 4.15 8.12
N SER A 36 -22.60 3.84 9.35
CA SER A 36 -22.98 2.60 10.00
C SER A 36 -24.51 2.57 10.12
N MET A 37 -25.18 1.86 9.21
CA MET A 37 -26.62 1.64 9.26
C MET A 37 -26.94 0.69 10.42
N ARG A 38 -27.08 1.25 11.62
CA ARG A 38 -27.87 0.61 12.68
C ARG A 38 -29.26 1.20 12.63
N ALA A 39 -30.19 0.43 12.06
CA ALA A 39 -31.60 0.77 12.00
C ALA A 39 -32.21 0.90 13.42
N PRO A 40 -33.15 1.84 13.60
CA PRO A 40 -34.26 1.60 14.50
C PRO A 40 -35.61 1.74 13.77
N LEU A 41 -36.51 0.85 14.16
CA LEU A 41 -37.89 0.71 13.72
C LEU A 41 -38.76 1.98 13.98
N SER A 42 -39.50 2.36 12.94
CA SER A 42 -40.89 2.87 12.88
C SER A 42 -41.39 3.96 13.85
N ILE A 43 -42.01 5.02 13.29
CA ILE A 43 -43.41 5.46 13.54
C ILE A 43 -43.82 6.43 12.41
N ALA A 44 -44.99 6.18 11.84
CA ALA A 44 -45.65 7.03 10.85
C ALA A 44 -46.56 8.07 11.53
N ALA A 45 -46.60 9.29 10.99
CA ALA A 45 -47.81 10.14 10.93
C ALA A 45 -47.61 11.26 9.90
N ALA A 46 -48.61 11.39 9.02
CA ALA A 46 -48.63 12.23 7.82
C ALA A 46 -49.06 13.68 8.09
N VAL A 47 -48.65 14.61 7.22
CA VAL A 47 -49.51 15.69 6.68
C VAL A 47 -49.03 16.07 5.27
N ALA A 48 -49.92 15.97 4.29
CA ALA A 48 -49.78 16.51 2.95
C ALA A 48 -50.48 17.88 2.85
N VAL A 49 -49.79 18.91 2.33
CA VAL A 49 -50.42 20.05 1.63
C VAL A 49 -49.51 20.48 0.47
N LEU A 50 -50.11 20.49 -0.73
CA LEU A 50 -49.57 20.82 -2.05
C LEU A 50 -49.31 22.33 -2.23
N ALA A 51 -48.24 22.68 -2.96
CA ALA A 51 -48.25 23.77 -3.95
C ALA A 51 -47.05 23.72 -4.93
N GLY A 52 -47.32 23.30 -6.17
CA GLY A 52 -46.85 23.92 -7.41
C GLY A 52 -45.35 23.97 -7.76
N GLY A 53 -44.93 23.12 -8.71
CA GLY A 53 -43.70 23.32 -9.48
C GLY A 53 -43.26 22.07 -10.24
N ALA A 54 -43.79 21.88 -11.44
CA ALA A 54 -43.45 20.74 -12.30
C ALA A 54 -42.03 20.86 -12.88
N PHE A 55 -41.15 19.93 -12.52
CA PHE A 55 -40.07 19.43 -13.37
C PHE A 55 -40.03 17.90 -13.19
N LEU A 56 -40.37 17.16 -14.24
CA LEU A 56 -40.22 15.70 -14.27
C LEU A 56 -38.74 15.37 -14.46
N ALA A 57 -38.08 14.97 -13.38
CA ALA A 57 -36.83 14.23 -13.42
C ALA A 57 -37.08 12.88 -12.72
N ILE A 58 -37.36 11.88 -13.53
CA ILE A 58 -37.32 10.45 -13.19
C ILE A 58 -35.81 10.15 -13.17
N GLY A 59 -35.15 9.83 -12.07
CA GLY A 59 -35.38 8.67 -11.23
C GLY A 59 -34.20 7.71 -11.42
N GLY A 60 -33.09 8.05 -10.78
CA GLY A 60 -31.85 7.27 -10.69
C GLY A 60 -30.84 8.12 -9.92
N GLU A 61 -30.50 7.72 -8.69
CA GLU A 61 -29.41 8.33 -7.92
C GLU A 61 -28.08 8.01 -8.61
N GLY A 62 -27.82 8.68 -9.72
CA GLY A 62 -26.53 8.67 -10.37
C GLY A 62 -25.57 9.48 -9.50
N GLU A 63 -24.55 8.82 -8.98
CA GLU A 63 -23.35 9.49 -8.46
C GLU A 63 -22.97 10.61 -9.42
N ARG A 64 -22.96 11.83 -8.90
CA ARG A 64 -22.67 13.02 -9.69
C ARG A 64 -21.18 13.02 -10.01
N LEU A 65 -20.82 12.43 -11.16
CA LEU A 65 -19.46 12.32 -11.65
C LEU A 65 -18.81 13.72 -11.68
N VAL A 66 -17.71 13.88 -10.94
CA VAL A 66 -16.98 15.14 -10.82
C VAL A 66 -16.19 15.37 -12.11
N SER A 67 -16.33 16.55 -12.71
CA SER A 67 -15.55 16.92 -13.90
C SER A 67 -14.07 17.00 -13.55
N ALA A 68 -13.24 16.28 -14.30
CA ALA A 68 -11.84 16.01 -13.97
C ALA A 68 -10.85 17.12 -14.39
N ALA A 69 -11.29 18.38 -14.38
CA ALA A 69 -10.40 19.52 -14.57
C ALA A 69 -9.68 19.81 -13.24
N GLY A 70 -8.38 19.50 -13.16
CA GLY A 70 -7.55 19.73 -11.97
C GLY A 70 -7.14 18.47 -11.19
N ASP A 71 -7.41 17.27 -11.72
CA ASP A 71 -6.87 16.03 -11.16
C ASP A 71 -5.46 15.77 -11.70
N ARG A 72 -4.46 15.95 -10.82
CA ARG A 72 -3.04 15.77 -11.14
C ARG A 72 -2.74 14.38 -11.70
N GLU A 73 -3.43 13.35 -11.23
CA GLU A 73 -3.15 11.98 -11.67
C GLU A 73 -3.74 11.72 -13.04
N LEU A 74 -4.97 12.18 -13.28
CA LEU A 74 -5.58 12.08 -14.61
C LEU A 74 -4.79 12.87 -15.67
N ASP A 75 -4.24 14.03 -15.30
CA ASP A 75 -3.36 14.81 -16.17
C ASP A 75 -2.05 14.07 -16.47
N ARG A 76 -1.47 13.35 -15.50
CA ARG A 76 -0.30 12.47 -15.73
C ARG A 76 -0.64 11.32 -16.67
N CYS A 77 -1.82 10.71 -16.54
CA CYS A 77 -2.30 9.66 -17.43
C CYS A 77 -2.44 10.16 -18.86
N TRP A 78 -3.02 11.34 -19.06
CA TRP A 78 -3.15 11.95 -20.39
C TRP A 78 -1.82 12.34 -21.00
N ALA A 79 -0.94 12.96 -20.21
CA ALA A 79 0.40 13.31 -20.65
C ALA A 79 1.17 12.06 -21.14
N ALA A 80 0.92 10.89 -20.55
CA ALA A 80 1.48 9.63 -21.01
C ALA A 80 0.97 9.22 -22.40
N VAL A 81 -0.33 9.36 -22.65
CA VAL A 81 -0.94 9.14 -23.97
C VAL A 81 -0.35 10.08 -25.02
N GLU A 82 -0.21 11.37 -24.69
CA GLU A 82 0.38 12.38 -25.58
C GLU A 82 1.85 12.08 -25.88
N TYR A 83 2.64 11.79 -24.84
CA TYR A 83 4.07 11.48 -24.98
C TYR A 83 4.30 10.24 -25.85
N ALA A 84 3.49 9.20 -25.63
CA ALA A 84 3.53 7.97 -26.44
C ALA A 84 2.97 8.16 -27.86
N LYS A 85 2.36 9.32 -28.17
CA LYS A 85 1.69 9.64 -29.45
C LYS A 85 0.54 8.70 -29.77
N GLU A 86 -0.18 8.25 -28.74
CA GLU A 86 -1.31 7.32 -28.86
C GLU A 86 -2.67 8.00 -28.69
N THR A 87 -2.73 9.32 -28.86
CA THR A 87 -3.95 10.12 -28.69
C THR A 87 -5.09 9.68 -29.62
N ALA A 88 -4.80 9.03 -30.75
CA ALA A 88 -5.83 8.51 -31.66
C ALA A 88 -6.48 7.20 -31.19
N LYS A 89 -5.88 6.51 -30.21
CA LYS A 89 -6.38 5.23 -29.67
C LYS A 89 -7.16 5.40 -28.36
N TYR A 90 -7.13 6.59 -27.78
CA TYR A 90 -7.84 6.94 -26.57
C TYR A 90 -8.95 7.96 -26.87
N PRO A 91 -10.07 7.93 -26.13
CA PRO A 91 -11.05 9.00 -26.15
C PRO A 91 -10.42 10.37 -25.86
N ASP A 92 -11.02 11.44 -26.37
CA ASP A 92 -10.57 12.79 -26.08
C ASP A 92 -10.55 13.06 -24.57
N ARG A 93 -9.47 13.70 -24.08
CA ARG A 93 -9.25 13.96 -22.64
C ARG A 93 -10.41 14.67 -21.94
N ASN A 94 -11.13 15.53 -22.65
CA ASN A 94 -12.28 16.26 -22.10
C ASN A 94 -13.49 15.36 -21.81
N MET A 95 -13.51 14.13 -22.33
CA MET A 95 -14.55 13.13 -22.06
C MET A 95 -14.21 12.22 -20.88
N TRP A 96 -12.97 12.26 -20.39
CA TRP A 96 -12.51 11.39 -19.31
C TRP A 96 -13.15 11.78 -17.98
N GLN A 97 -13.79 10.80 -17.35
CA GLN A 97 -14.43 10.91 -16.04
C GLN A 97 -13.84 9.85 -15.13
N VAL A 98 -13.36 10.27 -13.97
CA VAL A 98 -12.98 9.32 -12.92
C VAL A 98 -14.26 8.69 -12.38
N VAL A 99 -14.31 7.37 -12.37
CA VAL A 99 -15.40 6.61 -11.75
C VAL A 99 -15.00 5.95 -10.42
N ASP A 100 -13.71 5.71 -10.22
CA ASP A 100 -13.17 5.12 -8.99
C ASP A 100 -11.68 5.46 -8.83
N HIS A 101 -11.21 5.51 -7.59
CA HIS A 101 -9.81 5.66 -7.22
C HIS A 101 -9.46 4.62 -6.15
N ARG A 102 -8.39 3.86 -6.40
CA ARG A 102 -7.88 2.85 -5.49
C ARG A 102 -6.46 3.17 -5.08
N PRO A 103 -6.23 3.71 -3.87
CA PRO A 103 -4.89 3.78 -3.32
C PRO A 103 -4.37 2.35 -3.08
N LEU A 104 -3.16 2.09 -3.55
CA LEU A 104 -2.39 0.87 -3.27
C LEU A 104 -1.19 1.25 -2.39
N HIS A 105 -0.36 0.29 -1.97
CA HIS A 105 0.73 0.59 -1.04
C HIS A 105 1.75 1.57 -1.64
N LEU A 106 2.14 1.34 -2.89
CA LEU A 106 3.18 2.12 -3.58
C LEU A 106 2.65 2.89 -4.78
N THR A 107 1.49 2.49 -5.30
CA THR A 107 0.85 3.09 -6.47
C THR A 107 -0.59 3.47 -6.19
N GLN A 108 -1.29 3.91 -7.21
CA GLN A 108 -2.74 4.08 -7.16
C GLN A 108 -3.31 3.76 -8.53
N VAL A 109 -4.51 3.18 -8.56
CA VAL A 109 -5.25 2.94 -9.78
C VAL A 109 -6.41 3.92 -9.87
N THR A 110 -6.49 4.62 -11.00
CA THR A 110 -7.64 5.45 -11.37
C THR A 110 -8.44 4.72 -12.44
N VAL A 111 -9.72 4.51 -12.18
CA VAL A 111 -10.66 3.94 -13.16
C VAL A 111 -11.30 5.08 -13.92
N ILE A 112 -11.14 5.07 -15.24
CA ILE A 112 -11.54 6.16 -16.12
C ILE A 112 -12.63 5.65 -17.06
N ARG A 113 -13.73 6.38 -17.12
CA ARG A 113 -14.79 6.19 -18.12
C ARG A 113 -14.79 7.35 -19.11
N ALA A 114 -14.94 7.04 -20.38
CA ALA A 114 -15.15 8.01 -21.43
C ALA A 114 -16.15 7.39 -22.42
N ASP A 115 -17.35 7.96 -22.49
CA ASP A 115 -18.52 7.37 -23.15
C ASP A 115 -18.80 5.93 -22.67
N GLU A 116 -18.90 4.97 -23.59
CA GLU A 116 -19.11 3.55 -23.31
C GLU A 116 -17.81 2.78 -23.02
N GLN A 117 -16.66 3.46 -23.06
CA GLN A 117 -15.36 2.86 -22.82
C GLN A 117 -14.90 3.10 -21.39
N THR A 118 -14.29 2.09 -20.80
CA THR A 118 -13.60 2.15 -19.52
C THR A 118 -12.15 1.72 -19.73
N PHE A 119 -11.22 2.32 -19.00
CA PHE A 119 -9.82 1.91 -18.92
C PHE A 119 -9.24 2.31 -17.56
N PHE A 120 -8.06 1.77 -17.29
CA PHE A 120 -7.36 1.95 -16.04
C PHE A 120 -6.11 2.77 -16.28
N CYS A 121 -5.77 3.61 -15.31
CA CYS A 121 -4.47 4.25 -15.23
C CYS A 121 -3.88 4.00 -13.84
N GLU A 122 -2.75 3.30 -13.79
CA GLU A 122 -1.97 3.17 -12.57
C GLU A 122 -0.85 4.20 -12.56
N THR A 123 -0.68 4.92 -11.44
CA THR A 123 0.41 5.88 -11.27
C THR A 123 1.22 5.62 -10.00
N SER A 124 2.54 5.67 -10.16
CA SER A 124 3.50 5.64 -9.04
C SER A 124 4.12 7.03 -8.84
N ILE A 125 5.23 7.16 -8.10
CA ILE A 125 6.02 8.40 -8.06
C ILE A 125 6.60 8.70 -9.46
N LYS A 126 7.07 7.67 -10.17
CA LYS A 126 7.83 7.81 -11.43
C LYS A 126 7.24 7.05 -12.61
N SER A 127 6.10 6.39 -12.50
CA SER A 127 5.53 5.63 -13.61
C SER A 127 4.06 5.94 -13.83
N VAL A 128 3.62 5.64 -15.05
CA VAL A 128 2.24 5.64 -15.48
C VAL A 128 2.04 4.42 -16.38
N ALA A 129 1.06 3.57 -16.05
CA ALA A 129 0.63 2.46 -16.87
C ALA A 129 -0.86 2.62 -17.22
N LEU A 130 -1.24 2.50 -18.50
CA LEU A 130 -2.63 2.56 -18.93
C LEU A 130 -3.04 1.26 -19.63
N SER A 131 -4.26 0.79 -19.33
CA SER A 131 -4.90 -0.26 -20.12
C SER A 131 -5.42 0.32 -21.44
N ALA A 132 -5.74 -0.57 -22.39
CA ALA A 132 -6.49 -0.16 -23.57
C ALA A 132 -7.94 0.24 -23.18
N PRO A 133 -8.54 1.25 -23.83
CA PRO A 133 -9.97 1.52 -23.73
C PRO A 133 -10.80 0.34 -24.22
N MET A 134 -11.75 -0.11 -23.41
CA MET A 134 -12.68 -1.15 -23.83
C MET A 134 -14.08 -0.94 -23.27
N THR A 135 -15.07 -1.48 -23.96
CA THR A 135 -16.44 -1.57 -23.45
C THR A 135 -16.56 -2.89 -22.68
N PRO A 136 -16.73 -2.85 -21.34
CA PRO A 136 -16.89 -4.06 -20.56
C PRO A 136 -18.12 -4.84 -21.03
N GLY A 137 -18.00 -6.15 -21.18
CA GLY A 137 -19.14 -7.03 -21.47
C GLY A 137 -19.76 -7.58 -20.19
N ASP A 138 -21.05 -7.94 -20.23
CA ASP A 138 -21.82 -8.31 -19.04
C ASP A 138 -21.54 -9.72 -18.49
N GLN A 139 -20.78 -10.56 -19.21
CA GLN A 139 -20.89 -12.02 -19.01
C GLN A 139 -19.69 -12.70 -18.36
N GLN A 140 -18.50 -12.08 -18.35
CA GLN A 140 -17.29 -12.78 -17.88
C GLN A 140 -16.37 -11.85 -17.10
N VAL A 141 -15.65 -12.43 -16.13
CA VAL A 141 -14.52 -11.77 -15.48
C VAL A 141 -13.36 -11.72 -16.45
N ILE A 142 -12.79 -10.54 -16.67
CA ILE A 142 -11.74 -10.30 -17.67
C ILE A 142 -10.61 -9.51 -17.02
N GLY A 143 -9.39 -10.02 -17.09
CA GLY A 143 -8.18 -9.25 -16.77
C GLY A 143 -7.91 -8.20 -17.86
N ALA A 144 -7.79 -6.95 -17.48
CA ALA A 144 -7.64 -5.82 -18.41
C ALA A 144 -6.20 -5.31 -18.51
N MET A 145 -5.42 -5.46 -17.45
CA MET A 145 -4.01 -5.05 -17.39
C MET A 145 -3.32 -5.69 -16.19
N VAL A 146 -2.09 -6.15 -16.39
CA VAL A 146 -1.12 -6.44 -15.32
C VAL A 146 0.04 -5.45 -15.41
N THR A 147 0.45 -4.84 -14.30
CA THR A 147 1.47 -3.77 -14.30
C THR A 147 2.80 -4.22 -13.72
N ARG A 148 3.84 -3.41 -13.95
CA ARG A 148 5.16 -3.60 -13.33
C ARG A 148 5.17 -3.45 -11.83
N SER A 149 4.12 -2.86 -11.25
CA SER A 149 4.04 -2.68 -9.81
C SER A 149 3.56 -3.93 -9.11
N GLY A 150 3.10 -4.96 -9.84
CA GLY A 150 2.48 -6.12 -9.23
C GLY A 150 0.94 -6.07 -9.20
N THR A 151 0.33 -5.12 -9.91
CA THR A 151 -1.12 -4.92 -9.87
C THR A 151 -1.80 -5.64 -11.03
N VAL A 152 -2.89 -6.33 -10.73
CA VAL A 152 -3.83 -6.86 -11.72
C VAL A 152 -5.16 -6.11 -11.60
N VAL A 153 -5.62 -5.56 -12.72
CA VAL A 153 -6.92 -4.88 -12.81
C VAL A 153 -7.80 -5.56 -13.85
N GLY A 154 -9.11 -5.52 -13.64
CA GLY A 154 -10.03 -6.11 -14.59
C GLY A 154 -11.49 -5.77 -14.35
N TYR A 155 -12.33 -6.39 -15.16
CA TYR A 155 -13.77 -6.24 -15.15
C TYR A 155 -14.43 -7.50 -14.61
N ALA A 156 -15.57 -7.33 -13.94
CA ALA A 156 -16.41 -8.42 -13.49
C ALA A 156 -17.90 -8.06 -13.63
N PRO A 157 -18.78 -9.03 -13.92
CA PRO A 157 -20.22 -8.81 -13.92
C PRO A 157 -20.74 -8.32 -12.56
N GLU A 158 -21.87 -7.61 -12.55
CA GLU A 158 -22.50 -7.10 -11.31
C GLU A 158 -22.86 -8.19 -10.30
N SER A 159 -23.05 -9.43 -10.75
CA SER A 159 -23.31 -10.59 -9.88
C SER A 159 -22.09 -11.05 -9.09
N VAL A 160 -20.88 -10.64 -9.48
CA VAL A 160 -19.63 -10.97 -8.81
C VAL A 160 -19.31 -9.89 -7.79
N THR A 161 -19.16 -10.29 -6.53
CA THR A 161 -18.89 -9.37 -5.40
C THR A 161 -17.41 -9.27 -5.08
N ALA A 162 -16.63 -10.30 -5.40
CA ALA A 162 -15.18 -10.31 -5.22
C ALA A 162 -14.54 -11.28 -6.23
N VAL A 163 -13.24 -11.13 -6.47
CA VAL A 163 -12.45 -12.06 -7.28
C VAL A 163 -11.18 -12.43 -6.54
N THR A 164 -10.79 -13.71 -6.55
CA THR A 164 -9.45 -14.12 -6.14
C THR A 164 -8.55 -14.24 -7.36
N VAL A 165 -7.48 -13.45 -7.42
CA VAL A 165 -6.45 -13.50 -8.46
C VAL A 165 -5.24 -14.23 -7.92
N TRP A 166 -4.81 -15.26 -8.65
CA TRP A 166 -3.81 -16.22 -8.21
C TRP A 166 -2.75 -16.46 -9.28
N SER A 167 -1.48 -16.70 -8.93
CA SER A 167 -0.47 -17.26 -9.85
C SER A 167 0.41 -18.28 -9.13
N GLU A 168 0.58 -19.47 -9.72
CA GLU A 168 1.52 -20.48 -9.22
C GLU A 168 2.98 -20.00 -9.27
N GLN A 169 3.29 -19.00 -10.10
CA GLN A 169 4.63 -18.43 -10.17
C GLN A 169 4.94 -17.52 -8.99
N LEU A 170 3.91 -17.03 -8.27
CA LEU A 170 4.06 -16.25 -7.05
C LEU A 170 4.10 -17.13 -5.78
N GLU A 171 3.39 -18.26 -5.79
CA GLU A 171 3.58 -19.33 -4.79
C GLU A 171 4.67 -20.28 -5.23
N SER A 172 5.90 -20.00 -4.81
CA SER A 172 6.83 -21.11 -4.73
C SER A 172 6.40 -22.07 -3.63
N GLY A 173 6.16 -23.34 -3.99
CA GLY A 173 6.02 -24.44 -3.02
C GLY A 173 7.30 -24.70 -2.21
N ASP A 174 8.42 -24.07 -2.60
CA ASP A 174 9.59 -23.93 -1.74
C ASP A 174 9.36 -22.73 -0.80
N PRO A 175 9.20 -22.95 0.52
CA PRO A 175 9.03 -21.88 1.50
C PRO A 175 10.24 -20.93 1.55
N LEU A 176 11.37 -21.30 0.93
CA LEU A 176 12.53 -20.43 0.78
C LEU A 176 12.45 -19.47 -0.43
N ARG A 177 11.34 -19.49 -1.17
CA ARG A 177 11.16 -18.75 -2.42
C ARG A 177 9.76 -18.13 -2.54
N THR A 178 9.00 -18.02 -1.46
CA THR A 178 7.68 -17.37 -1.52
C THR A 178 7.86 -15.91 -1.93
N HIS A 179 7.37 -15.56 -3.12
CA HIS A 179 7.44 -14.20 -3.69
C HIS A 179 6.25 -13.33 -3.26
N GLY A 180 5.42 -13.85 -2.34
CA GLY A 180 4.23 -13.18 -1.83
C GLY A 180 4.59 -11.91 -1.08
N VAL A 181 3.84 -10.85 -1.38
CA VAL A 181 3.90 -9.60 -0.63
C VAL A 181 3.19 -9.77 0.71
N GLN A 182 3.83 -9.29 1.78
CA GLN A 182 3.19 -8.99 3.06
C GLN A 182 3.50 -7.53 3.39
N GLY A 183 2.56 -6.84 4.03
CA GLY A 183 2.57 -5.39 4.20
C GLY A 183 1.31 -4.93 4.93
N TYR A 184 1.18 -3.62 5.10
CA TYR A 184 0.10 -3.04 5.91
C TYR A 184 -1.23 -2.95 5.15
N GLY A 185 -1.95 -4.06 5.09
CA GLY A 185 -3.26 -4.13 4.44
C GLY A 185 -3.64 -5.56 4.12
N GLN A 186 -4.90 -5.78 3.74
CA GLN A 186 -5.32 -7.06 3.18
C GLN A 186 -4.61 -7.25 1.84
N HIS A 187 -3.48 -7.97 1.81
CA HIS A 187 -2.95 -8.63 0.61
C HIS A 187 -3.82 -9.84 0.29
N ASP A 188 -5.11 -9.59 0.23
CA ASP A 188 -6.06 -10.59 -0.13
C ASP A 188 -5.89 -10.73 -1.64
N HIS A 189 -5.40 -11.89 -2.06
CA HIS A 189 -5.61 -12.39 -3.42
C HIS A 189 -7.07 -12.15 -3.85
N MET A 190 -8.00 -12.07 -2.89
CA MET A 190 -9.37 -11.62 -3.02
C MET A 190 -9.55 -10.09 -3.07
N ALA A 191 -9.77 -9.55 -4.27
CA ALA A 191 -10.18 -8.16 -4.50
C ALA A 191 -11.71 -8.01 -4.53
N GLU A 192 -12.24 -7.00 -3.83
CA GLU A 192 -13.65 -6.63 -3.94
C GLU A 192 -13.97 -6.05 -5.33
N VAL A 193 -15.09 -6.48 -5.92
CA VAL A 193 -15.61 -5.89 -7.15
C VAL A 193 -16.47 -4.68 -6.78
N ARG A 194 -16.12 -3.48 -7.25
CA ARG A 194 -16.99 -2.29 -7.16
C ARG A 194 -17.19 -1.71 -8.54
N ASN A 195 -18.43 -1.35 -8.87
CA ASN A 195 -18.80 -0.77 -10.16
C ASN A 195 -18.33 -1.63 -11.36
N GLY A 196 -18.39 -2.96 -11.21
CA GLY A 196 -17.98 -3.93 -12.24
C GLY A 196 -16.46 -4.01 -12.45
N VAL A 197 -15.65 -3.49 -11.52
CA VAL A 197 -14.18 -3.46 -11.59
C VAL A 197 -13.57 -4.09 -10.35
N PHE A 198 -12.46 -4.80 -10.54
CA PHE A 198 -11.58 -5.23 -9.45
C PHE A 198 -10.14 -4.72 -9.66
N VAL A 199 -9.44 -4.52 -8.54
CA VAL A 199 -8.02 -4.14 -8.47
C VAL A 199 -7.37 -5.02 -7.41
N ALA A 200 -6.40 -5.84 -7.81
CA ALA A 200 -5.66 -6.74 -6.92
C ALA A 200 -4.17 -6.38 -6.94
N GLU A 201 -3.60 -6.02 -5.80
CA GLU A 201 -2.16 -5.79 -5.62
C GLU A 201 -1.52 -7.11 -5.16
N LEU A 202 -0.85 -7.79 -6.08
CA LEU A 202 -0.29 -9.13 -5.86
C LEU A 202 1.20 -9.10 -5.51
N ALA A 203 1.90 -8.07 -6.00
CA ALA A 203 3.32 -7.87 -5.81
C ALA A 203 3.65 -6.38 -5.63
N HIS A 204 4.91 -6.07 -5.32
CA HIS A 204 5.50 -4.72 -5.38
C HIS A 204 6.60 -4.64 -6.45
N HIS A 205 6.66 -5.64 -7.34
CA HIS A 205 7.67 -5.83 -8.37
C HIS A 205 6.99 -6.30 -9.67
N ASP A 206 7.75 -6.34 -10.77
CA ASP A 206 7.20 -6.69 -12.07
C ASP A 206 6.75 -8.16 -12.10
N ILE A 207 5.48 -8.39 -12.45
CA ILE A 207 4.88 -9.72 -12.57
C ILE A 207 4.30 -9.97 -13.96
N ARG A 208 4.66 -9.12 -14.93
CA ARG A 208 4.20 -9.26 -16.31
C ARG A 208 4.71 -10.55 -16.94
N GLY A 209 3.94 -11.07 -17.89
CA GLY A 209 4.22 -12.35 -18.53
C GLY A 209 3.93 -13.59 -17.67
N MET A 210 3.46 -13.43 -16.43
CA MET A 210 2.97 -14.54 -15.62
C MET A 210 1.57 -14.99 -16.05
N GLU A 211 1.22 -16.25 -15.78
CA GLU A 211 -0.13 -16.77 -15.93
C GLU A 211 -0.92 -16.61 -14.63
N PHE A 212 -2.18 -16.19 -14.75
CA PHE A 212 -3.05 -15.95 -13.61
C PHE A 212 -4.32 -16.80 -13.67
N THR A 213 -4.82 -17.23 -12.52
CA THR A 213 -6.14 -17.82 -12.37
C THR A 213 -7.03 -16.85 -11.60
N ILE A 214 -8.22 -16.58 -12.13
CA ILE A 214 -9.21 -15.73 -11.46
C ILE A 214 -10.40 -16.57 -11.01
N THR A 215 -10.69 -16.56 -9.71
CA THR A 215 -11.87 -17.18 -9.11
C THR A 215 -12.90 -16.12 -8.77
N ALA A 216 -14.07 -16.18 -9.40
CA ALA A 216 -15.16 -15.27 -9.11
C ALA A 216 -15.93 -15.72 -7.86
N HIS A 217 -16.20 -14.79 -6.96
CA HIS A 217 -17.07 -14.98 -5.79
C HIS A 217 -18.35 -14.16 -6.00
N SER A 218 -19.48 -14.84 -5.93
CA SER A 218 -20.80 -14.21 -6.03
C SER A 218 -21.63 -14.53 -4.79
N ARG A 219 -22.62 -13.69 -4.52
CA ARG A 219 -23.57 -13.90 -3.42
C ARG A 219 -24.98 -13.87 -3.99
N ASP A 220 -25.76 -14.92 -3.73
CA ASP A 220 -27.16 -14.94 -4.11
C ASP A 220 -28.03 -14.03 -3.20
N GLU A 221 -29.31 -13.87 -3.55
CA GLU A 221 -30.25 -13.07 -2.74
C GLU A 221 -30.41 -13.58 -1.29
N ALA A 222 -30.13 -14.87 -1.05
CA ALA A 222 -30.20 -15.50 0.26
C ALA A 222 -28.90 -15.30 1.09
N GLY A 223 -27.88 -14.67 0.51
CA GLY A 223 -26.59 -14.47 1.14
C GLY A 223 -25.63 -15.67 1.00
N THR A 224 -26.00 -16.69 0.23
CA THR A 224 -25.16 -17.86 -0.02
C THR A 224 -24.02 -17.48 -0.95
N GLU A 225 -22.79 -17.71 -0.49
CA GLU A 225 -21.59 -17.50 -1.29
C GLU A 225 -21.40 -18.65 -2.28
N SER A 226 -21.17 -18.32 -3.54
CA SER A 226 -20.80 -19.29 -4.56
C SER A 226 -19.47 -18.90 -5.21
N LYS A 227 -18.65 -19.92 -5.48
CA LYS A 227 -17.31 -19.76 -6.06
C LYS A 227 -17.28 -20.43 -7.43
N ALA A 228 -16.79 -19.71 -8.42
CA ALA A 228 -16.56 -20.22 -9.76
C ALA A 228 -15.12 -19.95 -10.16
N ALA A 229 -14.28 -20.99 -10.15
CA ALA A 229 -12.93 -20.90 -10.67
C ALA A 229 -12.97 -20.78 -12.20
N GLY A 230 -12.33 -19.73 -12.73
CA GLY A 230 -12.08 -19.63 -14.16
C GLY A 230 -10.90 -20.50 -14.60
N PRO A 231 -10.76 -20.79 -15.90
CA PRO A 231 -9.50 -21.32 -16.42
C PRO A 231 -8.37 -20.30 -16.21
N PRO A 232 -7.09 -20.72 -16.25
CA PRO A 232 -5.97 -19.79 -16.33
C PRO A 232 -6.17 -18.81 -17.50
N ILE A 233 -5.92 -17.53 -17.24
CA ILE A 233 -6.00 -16.45 -18.22
C ILE A 233 -4.65 -15.75 -18.33
N SER A 234 -4.28 -15.42 -19.56
CA SER A 234 -3.22 -14.44 -19.82
C SER A 234 -3.84 -13.06 -19.71
N ILE A 235 -3.31 -12.25 -18.79
CA ILE A 235 -3.72 -10.86 -18.61
C ILE A 235 -2.79 -10.02 -19.47
N PRO A 236 -3.31 -9.11 -20.31
CA PRO A 236 -2.46 -8.31 -21.18
C PRO A 236 -1.58 -7.36 -20.36
N ASP A 237 -0.38 -7.11 -20.88
CA ASP A 237 0.46 -6.00 -20.41
C ASP A 237 -0.26 -4.66 -20.61
N PRO A 238 0.21 -3.58 -19.94
CA PRO A 238 -0.35 -2.26 -20.15
C PRO A 238 -0.21 -1.86 -21.62
N PHE A 239 -1.25 -1.24 -22.17
CA PHE A 239 -1.22 -0.72 -23.52
C PHE A 239 -0.18 0.41 -23.65
N LEU A 240 -0.08 1.24 -22.61
CA LEU A 240 0.99 2.19 -22.42
C LEU A 240 1.66 1.93 -21.08
N ASP A 241 2.98 1.90 -21.08
CA ASP A 241 3.79 1.68 -19.90
C ASP A 241 4.99 2.62 -19.95
N MET A 242 4.90 3.71 -19.19
CA MET A 242 5.96 4.71 -19.13
C MET A 242 6.57 4.75 -17.74
N GLY A 243 7.79 4.25 -17.63
CA GLY A 243 8.71 4.69 -16.57
C GLY A 243 9.28 6.05 -16.95
N TYR A 244 9.09 7.06 -16.12
CA TYR A 244 9.81 8.33 -16.24
C TYR A 244 11.28 8.05 -15.93
N PHE A 245 12.04 7.74 -16.99
CA PHE A 245 13.49 7.64 -17.04
C PHE A 245 14.10 7.28 -15.69
N GLU A 246 14.22 5.98 -15.44
CA GLU A 246 15.20 5.53 -14.44
C GLU A 246 16.52 6.18 -14.85
N PRO A 247 17.13 7.05 -14.01
CA PRO A 247 18.50 7.43 -14.27
C PRO A 247 19.30 6.12 -14.41
N GLU A 248 20.34 6.12 -15.24
CA GLU A 248 21.40 5.10 -15.13
C GLU A 248 21.99 5.26 -13.72
N VAL A 249 21.33 4.68 -12.72
CA VAL A 249 21.89 4.47 -11.41
C VAL A 249 22.92 3.37 -11.62
N ASP A 250 24.12 3.60 -11.10
CA ASP A 250 25.18 2.61 -11.18
C ASP A 250 24.66 1.28 -10.59
N PRO A 251 24.61 0.19 -11.38
CA PRO A 251 24.16 -1.11 -10.89
C PRO A 251 24.96 -1.60 -9.68
N GLU A 252 26.20 -1.14 -9.50
CA GLU A 252 27.01 -1.45 -8.31
C GLU A 252 26.51 -0.76 -7.03
N GLU A 253 25.68 0.30 -7.15
CA GLU A 253 25.06 1.01 -6.03
C GLU A 253 23.65 0.48 -5.71
N TYR A 254 23.10 -0.38 -6.57
CA TYR A 254 21.78 -0.97 -6.37
C TYR A 254 21.82 -2.11 -5.35
N ASP A 255 21.07 -1.95 -4.27
CA ASP A 255 20.87 -3.03 -3.31
C ASP A 255 20.08 -4.15 -4.01
N SER A 256 20.62 -5.38 -3.98
CA SER A 256 20.00 -6.58 -4.57
C SER A 256 18.57 -6.82 -4.10
N CYS A 257 18.17 -6.21 -2.99
CA CYS A 257 16.78 -6.15 -2.60
C CYS A 257 15.86 -5.53 -3.68
N LEU A 258 16.21 -4.35 -4.20
CA LEU A 258 15.33 -3.56 -5.07
C LEU A 258 15.29 -4.09 -6.51
N GLU A 259 16.24 -4.97 -6.87
CA GLU A 259 16.22 -5.72 -8.13
C GLU A 259 15.05 -6.73 -8.20
N GLY A 260 14.42 -7.02 -7.06
CA GLY A 260 13.36 -8.01 -6.95
C GLY A 260 13.87 -9.41 -6.63
N PRO A 261 12.98 -10.41 -6.62
CA PRO A 261 13.40 -11.78 -6.36
C PRO A 261 14.30 -12.30 -7.47
N ARG A 262 15.29 -13.11 -7.09
CA ARG A 262 16.07 -13.91 -8.05
C ARG A 262 15.24 -15.11 -8.52
N GLY A 263 15.51 -15.59 -9.73
CA GLY A 263 14.74 -16.69 -10.34
C GLY A 263 13.65 -16.17 -11.26
N GLY A 264 12.88 -17.07 -11.90
CA GLY A 264 11.91 -16.75 -12.96
C GLY A 264 10.79 -15.74 -12.64
N ALA A 265 10.70 -15.27 -11.40
CA ALA A 265 9.83 -14.17 -10.98
C ALA A 265 10.65 -12.88 -11.09
N HIS A 266 10.41 -12.07 -12.12
CA HIS A 266 11.38 -11.06 -12.55
C HIS A 266 10.85 -9.64 -12.47
N GLY A 267 11.60 -8.80 -11.77
CA GLY A 267 11.75 -7.39 -12.10
C GLY A 267 11.93 -6.51 -10.88
N MET A 268 12.38 -5.29 -11.12
CA MET A 268 12.66 -4.33 -10.07
C MET A 268 11.41 -3.99 -9.27
N VAL A 269 11.60 -3.67 -8.00
CA VAL A 269 10.57 -3.07 -7.15
C VAL A 269 10.09 -1.77 -7.80
N VAL A 270 8.79 -1.49 -7.69
CA VAL A 270 8.23 -0.24 -8.23
C VAL A 270 8.96 0.99 -7.67
N ASP A 271 9.25 1.93 -8.57
CA ASP A 271 10.00 3.15 -8.29
C ASP A 271 11.35 2.90 -7.61
N ALA A 272 12.02 1.78 -7.94
CA ALA A 272 13.31 1.38 -7.41
C ALA A 272 14.30 2.57 -7.23
N ALA A 273 14.39 3.45 -8.22
CA ALA A 273 15.34 4.57 -8.22
C ALA A 273 14.97 5.73 -7.28
N THR A 274 13.81 5.68 -6.63
CA THR A 274 13.36 6.70 -5.67
C THR A 274 13.68 6.34 -4.22
N TRP A 275 14.04 5.08 -3.97
CA TRP A 275 14.31 4.59 -2.62
C TRP A 275 15.67 5.07 -2.12
N ARG A 276 15.68 5.60 -0.90
CA ARG A 276 16.89 5.93 -0.15
C ARG A 276 17.20 4.82 0.84
N ALA A 277 18.44 4.35 0.83
CA ALA A 277 18.90 3.33 1.75
C ALA A 277 18.93 3.85 3.20
N GLY A 278 18.17 3.17 4.06
CA GLY A 278 18.08 3.40 5.49
C GLY A 278 18.95 2.42 6.28
N ALA A 279 18.40 1.91 7.37
CA ALA A 279 19.05 0.96 8.26
C ALA A 279 19.24 -0.40 7.61
N THR A 280 20.27 -1.10 8.06
CA THR A 280 20.64 -2.43 7.60
C THR A 280 20.89 -3.31 8.80
N LEU A 281 20.46 -4.56 8.73
CA LEU A 281 20.75 -5.59 9.73
C LEU A 281 21.32 -6.80 9.02
N GLU A 282 22.43 -7.30 9.52
CA GLU A 282 23.03 -8.59 9.15
C GLU A 282 23.31 -9.33 10.46
N HIS A 283 22.68 -10.48 10.63
CA HIS A 283 22.82 -11.26 11.85
C HIS A 283 22.86 -12.76 11.51
N HIS A 284 23.85 -13.46 12.03
CA HIS A 284 23.93 -14.91 11.94
C HIS A 284 23.18 -15.54 13.11
N VAL A 285 22.09 -16.25 12.82
CA VAL A 285 21.36 -17.03 13.81
C VAL A 285 22.04 -18.39 13.92
N GLU A 286 22.60 -18.67 15.08
CA GLU A 286 23.24 -19.96 15.38
C GLU A 286 22.22 -21.11 15.37
N ALA A 287 22.69 -22.30 15.01
CA ALA A 287 21.86 -23.50 15.09
C ALA A 287 21.44 -23.75 16.54
N SER A 288 20.17 -24.08 16.72
CA SER A 288 19.57 -24.32 18.03
C SER A 288 18.89 -25.69 18.07
N THR A 289 18.93 -26.31 19.24
CA THR A 289 18.09 -27.47 19.56
C THR A 289 17.43 -27.21 20.89
N GLU A 290 16.11 -26.95 20.86
CA GLU A 290 15.31 -26.71 22.05
C GLU A 290 14.15 -27.71 22.09
N GLY A 291 14.18 -28.60 23.09
CA GLY A 291 13.22 -29.69 23.20
C GLY A 291 13.22 -30.60 21.96
N THR A 292 12.09 -30.66 21.24
CA THR A 292 11.94 -31.45 20.01
C THR A 292 12.06 -30.63 18.73
N LYS A 293 12.30 -29.31 18.83
CA LYS A 293 12.48 -28.43 17.68
C LYS A 293 13.97 -28.16 17.50
N SER A 294 14.45 -28.34 16.27
CA SER A 294 15.78 -27.89 15.87
C SER A 294 15.61 -26.85 14.77
N THR A 295 16.37 -25.77 14.87
CA THR A 295 16.47 -24.74 13.85
C THR A 295 17.90 -24.74 13.33
N ASP A 296 18.05 -24.86 12.01
CA ASP A 296 19.34 -24.76 11.36
C ASP A 296 19.88 -23.32 11.45
N ALA A 297 21.21 -23.20 11.45
CA ALA A 297 21.86 -21.91 11.38
C ALA A 297 21.49 -21.22 10.06
N HIS A 298 21.22 -19.92 10.11
CA HIS A 298 20.88 -19.13 8.93
C HIS A 298 21.19 -17.66 9.14
N ASP A 299 21.43 -16.94 8.04
CA ASP A 299 21.63 -15.50 8.08
C ASP A 299 20.28 -14.78 7.98
N VAL A 300 20.10 -13.75 8.81
CA VAL A 300 19.01 -12.78 8.72
C VAL A 300 19.60 -11.49 8.20
N GLU A 301 19.16 -11.09 7.01
CA GLU A 301 19.63 -9.88 6.36
C GLU A 301 18.43 -9.00 6.02
N TRP A 302 18.31 -7.86 6.69
CA TRP A 302 17.27 -6.87 6.45
C TRP A 302 17.88 -5.56 5.92
N ARG A 303 17.18 -4.98 4.95
CA ARG A 303 17.46 -3.68 4.36
C ARG A 303 16.20 -2.84 4.47
N VAL A 304 16.33 -1.63 5.01
CA VAL A 304 15.21 -0.69 5.13
C VAL A 304 15.41 0.43 4.13
N PHE A 305 14.35 0.81 3.43
CA PHE A 305 14.37 1.90 2.47
C PHE A 305 13.25 2.89 2.75
N VAL A 306 13.45 4.15 2.37
CA VAL A 306 12.41 5.18 2.46
C VAL A 306 12.33 5.97 1.15
N ASN A 307 11.12 6.30 0.74
CA ASN A 307 10.88 7.31 -0.29
C ASN A 307 9.73 8.23 0.16
N ASP A 308 9.21 9.05 -0.76
CA ASP A 308 8.16 10.03 -0.44
C ASP A 308 6.76 9.39 -0.25
N ARG A 309 6.60 8.08 -0.50
CA ARG A 309 5.32 7.34 -0.37
C ARG A 309 5.32 6.33 0.76
N ALA A 310 6.44 5.70 1.05
CA ALA A 310 6.46 4.56 1.95
C ALA A 310 7.82 4.36 2.63
N THR A 311 7.76 3.53 3.67
CA THR A 311 8.90 2.81 4.21
C THR A 311 8.85 1.39 3.67
N ALA A 312 9.94 0.88 3.12
CA ALA A 312 10.05 -0.52 2.73
C ALA A 312 10.99 -1.29 3.64
N VAL A 313 10.63 -2.53 3.95
CA VAL A 313 11.53 -3.48 4.61
C VAL A 313 11.71 -4.65 3.69
N CYS A 314 12.97 -4.98 3.46
CA CYS A 314 13.36 -6.05 2.59
C CYS A 314 14.21 -7.05 3.34
N ARG A 315 13.76 -8.29 3.36
CA ARG A 315 14.53 -9.41 3.87
C ARG A 315 15.20 -10.09 2.68
N MET A 316 16.51 -10.28 2.71
CA MET A 316 17.24 -10.94 1.61
C MET A 316 17.56 -12.40 1.93
N SER A 317 17.63 -12.75 3.23
CA SER A 317 17.94 -14.10 3.70
C SER A 317 17.02 -14.52 4.86
N PRO A 318 16.59 -15.80 4.90
CA PRO A 318 16.86 -16.87 3.94
C PRO A 318 15.99 -16.80 2.69
N VAL A 319 15.01 -15.89 2.65
CA VAL A 319 14.07 -15.68 1.55
C VAL A 319 14.02 -14.22 1.22
N TRP A 320 14.03 -13.90 -0.07
CA TRP A 320 13.75 -12.55 -0.52
C TRP A 320 12.29 -12.21 -0.21
N HIS A 321 12.07 -11.13 0.53
CA HIS A 321 10.74 -10.65 0.87
C HIS A 321 10.75 -9.13 0.90
N PHE A 322 9.73 -8.51 0.33
CA PHE A 322 9.62 -7.05 0.27
C PHE A 322 8.24 -6.60 0.77
N SER A 323 8.27 -5.80 1.82
CA SER A 323 7.10 -5.25 2.49
C SER A 323 7.12 -3.73 2.42
N ALA A 324 5.96 -3.14 2.14
CA ALA A 324 5.76 -1.70 2.15
C ALA A 324 4.85 -1.27 3.30
N TYR A 325 5.19 -0.14 3.91
CA TYR A 325 4.55 0.42 5.07
C TYR A 325 4.39 1.93 4.89
N PRO A 326 3.49 2.57 5.66
CA PRO A 326 3.36 4.03 5.64
C PRO A 326 4.70 4.74 5.90
N THR A 327 4.77 6.01 5.50
CA THR A 327 5.99 6.82 5.66
C THR A 327 6.34 7.01 7.14
N PRO A 328 7.60 7.33 7.48
CA PRO A 328 7.97 7.65 8.86
C PRO A 328 7.11 8.78 9.47
N ASP A 329 6.67 9.75 8.66
CA ASP A 329 5.82 10.86 9.11
C ASP A 329 4.37 10.45 9.44
N GLU A 330 3.89 9.35 8.85
CA GLU A 330 2.56 8.80 9.14
C GLU A 330 2.59 7.87 10.36
N LEU A 331 3.71 7.20 10.60
CA LEU A 331 3.87 6.24 11.69
C LEU A 331 4.38 6.87 13.00
N THR A 332 5.02 8.03 12.94
CA THR A 332 5.64 8.68 14.11
C THR A 332 5.05 10.06 14.40
N SER A 333 5.22 10.52 15.63
CA SER A 333 4.80 11.85 16.08
C SER A 333 5.71 12.34 17.22
N ALA A 334 5.56 13.60 17.63
CA ALA A 334 6.31 14.10 18.79
C ALA A 334 5.98 13.32 20.08
N GLU A 335 4.73 12.85 20.22
CA GLU A 335 4.27 12.07 21.36
C GLU A 335 4.68 10.59 21.28
N GLN A 336 4.86 10.07 20.07
CA GLN A 336 5.30 8.71 19.78
C GLN A 336 6.41 8.74 18.72
N PRO A 337 7.66 9.03 19.13
CA PRO A 337 8.74 9.33 18.19
C PRO A 337 9.37 8.09 17.55
N ILE A 338 8.90 6.89 17.94
CA ILE A 338 9.35 5.60 17.46
C ILE A 338 8.12 4.78 17.09
N ALA A 339 8.17 4.07 15.97
CA ALA A 339 7.20 3.06 15.60
C ALA A 339 7.92 1.81 15.10
N THR A 340 7.45 0.64 15.51
CA THR A 340 7.90 -0.65 14.96
C THR A 340 7.13 -0.92 13.67
N VAL A 341 7.86 -1.44 12.69
CA VAL A 341 7.33 -1.74 11.35
C VAL A 341 7.19 -3.25 11.17
N THR A 342 8.23 -4.00 11.51
CA THR A 342 8.23 -5.46 11.52
C THR A 342 9.18 -5.99 12.58
N GLY A 343 9.00 -7.24 12.98
CA GLY A 343 9.89 -7.93 13.90
C GLY A 343 9.66 -9.44 13.89
N GLU A 344 10.72 -10.19 14.12
CA GLU A 344 10.71 -11.64 14.07
C GLU A 344 11.51 -12.20 15.26
N ASN A 345 10.99 -13.27 15.87
CA ASN A 345 11.73 -14.04 16.86
C ASN A 345 12.46 -15.17 16.13
N HIS A 346 13.78 -15.13 16.15
CA HIS A 346 14.69 -16.15 15.62
C HIS A 346 15.43 -16.78 16.79
N PHE A 347 14.91 -17.81 17.45
CA PHE A 347 15.57 -18.32 18.66
C PHE A 347 17.07 -18.64 18.42
N PRO A 348 18.02 -18.06 19.19
CA PRO A 348 17.86 -17.31 20.44
C PRO A 348 18.02 -15.77 20.29
N ALA A 349 17.33 -15.13 19.36
CA ALA A 349 17.42 -13.73 18.99
C ALA A 349 16.05 -13.15 18.63
N PHE A 350 15.89 -11.83 18.77
CA PHE A 350 14.73 -11.07 18.32
C PHE A 350 15.18 -9.91 17.44
N SER A 351 14.80 -9.94 16.16
CA SER A 351 15.12 -8.90 15.19
C SER A 351 13.93 -7.95 15.05
N VAL A 352 14.18 -6.65 15.06
CA VAL A 352 13.15 -5.63 14.93
C VAL A 352 13.61 -4.49 14.03
N VAL A 353 12.68 -4.02 13.19
CA VAL A 353 12.84 -2.86 12.33
C VAL A 353 11.76 -1.85 12.65
N GLY A 354 12.14 -0.59 12.64
CA GLY A 354 11.19 0.49 12.84
C GLY A 354 11.65 1.80 12.22
N VAL A 355 10.84 2.82 12.47
CA VAL A 355 11.04 4.20 12.01
C VAL A 355 11.03 5.15 13.20
N THR A 356 11.63 6.32 13.01
CA THR A 356 11.73 7.37 14.02
C THR A 356 11.31 8.74 13.50
N THR A 357 11.16 9.70 14.41
CA THR A 357 11.18 11.12 14.07
C THR A 357 12.58 11.55 13.61
N ALA A 358 12.66 12.71 12.95
CA ALA A 358 13.87 13.21 12.32
C ALA A 358 14.97 13.67 13.31
N ASP A 359 14.64 13.85 14.58
CA ASP A 359 15.54 14.32 15.64
C ASP A 359 16.29 13.20 16.36
N ILE A 360 15.92 11.93 16.15
CA ILE A 360 16.58 10.77 16.74
C ILE A 360 17.77 10.34 15.86
N ALA A 361 18.95 10.22 16.47
CA ALA A 361 20.18 9.78 15.82
C ALA A 361 20.59 8.34 16.20
N SER A 362 20.22 7.87 17.38
CA SER A 362 20.47 6.49 17.81
C SER A 362 19.42 5.99 18.80
N LEU A 363 19.32 4.67 18.91
CA LEU A 363 18.46 3.98 19.85
C LEU A 363 19.27 2.99 20.68
N GLU A 364 18.91 2.83 21.94
CA GLU A 364 19.37 1.76 22.82
C GLU A 364 18.16 0.91 23.22
N LEU A 365 18.17 -0.36 22.81
CA LEU A 365 17.14 -1.33 23.11
C LEU A 365 17.61 -2.21 24.28
N ARG A 366 16.78 -2.35 25.30
CA ARG A 366 17.09 -3.07 26.53
C ARG A 366 16.05 -4.17 26.79
N HIS A 367 16.51 -5.39 27.05
CA HIS A 367 15.67 -6.50 27.48
C HIS A 367 16.42 -7.38 28.50
N GLY A 368 15.99 -7.36 29.75
CA GLY A 368 16.72 -8.04 30.83
C GLY A 368 18.11 -7.45 31.02
N ASN A 369 19.15 -8.27 30.84
CA ASN A 369 20.56 -7.85 30.89
C ASN A 369 21.14 -7.57 29.50
N THR A 370 20.39 -7.81 28.43
CA THR A 370 20.82 -7.54 27.06
C THR A 370 20.55 -6.09 26.72
N THR A 371 21.53 -5.43 26.12
CA THR A 371 21.41 -4.06 25.61
C THR A 371 22.05 -4.00 24.24
N GLU A 372 21.35 -3.41 23.29
CA GLU A 372 21.84 -3.20 21.92
C GLU A 372 21.70 -1.73 21.56
N THR A 373 22.75 -1.13 21.00
CA THR A 373 22.72 0.27 20.55
C THR A 373 22.85 0.33 19.04
N VAL A 374 21.86 0.92 18.38
CA VAL A 374 21.81 1.03 16.92
C VAL A 374 21.77 2.48 16.47
N ALA A 375 22.46 2.77 15.38
CA ALA A 375 22.37 4.06 14.71
C ALA A 375 21.05 4.15 13.93
N VAL A 376 20.46 5.34 13.89
CA VAL A 376 19.32 5.65 13.02
C VAL A 376 19.85 6.23 11.72
N ARG A 377 19.38 5.71 10.59
CA ARG A 377 19.71 6.20 9.24
C ARG A 377 18.44 6.43 8.44
N GLU A 378 18.32 7.59 7.80
CA GLU A 378 17.11 7.97 7.05
C GLU A 378 15.81 7.76 7.88
N ARG A 379 15.87 8.05 9.20
CA ARG A 379 14.77 7.84 10.15
C ARG A 379 14.31 6.39 10.29
N THR A 380 15.19 5.44 10.03
CA THR A 380 14.93 4.00 10.18
C THR A 380 15.97 3.39 11.12
N PHE A 381 15.60 2.30 11.79
CA PHE A 381 16.50 1.48 12.59
C PHE A 381 16.22 -0.01 12.34
N ALA A 382 17.25 -0.81 12.54
CA ALA A 382 17.18 -2.26 12.53
C ALA A 382 18.10 -2.78 13.65
N ALA A 383 17.60 -3.69 14.49
CA ALA A 383 18.33 -4.17 15.66
C ALA A 383 18.05 -5.66 15.90
N THR A 384 19.01 -6.34 16.53
CA THR A 384 18.82 -7.69 17.06
C THR A 384 19.12 -7.70 18.55
N LEU A 385 18.23 -8.30 19.34
CA LEU A 385 18.43 -8.55 20.76
C LEU A 385 18.63 -10.04 20.99
N ASP A 386 19.79 -10.41 21.54
CA ASP A 386 20.04 -11.78 21.98
C ASP A 386 19.10 -12.15 23.14
N THR A 387 18.36 -13.23 22.94
CA THR A 387 17.52 -13.87 23.94
C THR A 387 18.38 -14.92 24.65
N THR A 388 19.04 -14.56 25.76
CA THR A 388 19.84 -15.52 26.53
C THR A 388 19.00 -16.61 27.25
N GLY A 389 17.75 -16.86 26.82
CA GLY A 389 16.84 -17.82 27.43
C GLY A 389 15.79 -18.35 26.47
N ASP A 390 15.14 -19.43 26.90
CA ASP A 390 14.21 -20.31 26.15
C ASP A 390 12.86 -19.66 25.74
N ALA A 391 12.67 -18.36 25.97
CA ALA A 391 11.39 -17.70 25.75
C ALA A 391 11.49 -16.63 24.64
N PRO A 392 10.56 -16.63 23.67
CA PRO A 392 10.44 -15.54 22.69
C PRO A 392 10.32 -14.18 23.39
N ILE A 393 11.01 -13.16 22.85
CA ILE A 393 10.85 -11.80 23.33
C ILE A 393 9.53 -11.25 22.81
N ASN A 394 8.74 -10.68 23.75
CA ASN A 394 7.62 -9.83 23.40
C ASN A 394 8.14 -8.39 23.25
N ALA A 395 7.85 -7.73 22.13
CA ALA A 395 8.25 -6.34 21.87
C ALA A 395 7.88 -5.40 23.04
N SER A 396 6.71 -5.59 23.66
CA SER A 396 6.26 -4.79 24.81
C SER A 396 7.13 -4.95 26.08
N GLY A 397 7.98 -5.98 26.13
CA GLY A 397 8.97 -6.21 27.18
C GLY A 397 10.30 -5.49 26.93
N VAL A 398 10.52 -4.93 25.74
CA VAL A 398 11.73 -4.19 25.38
C VAL A 398 11.56 -2.72 25.78
N THR A 399 12.54 -2.19 26.50
CA THR A 399 12.66 -0.75 26.77
C THR A 399 13.52 -0.11 25.70
N VAL A 400 13.14 1.07 25.22
CA VAL A 400 13.89 1.83 24.23
C VAL A 400 14.26 3.20 24.80
N VAL A 401 15.53 3.58 24.62
CA VAL A 401 16.03 4.94 24.89
C VAL A 401 16.50 5.52 23.57
N ALA A 402 15.93 6.65 23.17
CA ALA A 402 16.32 7.36 21.96
C ALA A 402 17.18 8.57 22.30
N TYR A 403 18.22 8.78 21.50
CA TYR A 403 19.15 9.87 21.65
C TYR A 403 19.13 10.78 20.42
N ASP A 404 19.27 12.08 20.64
CA ASP A 404 19.55 13.03 19.57
C ASP A 404 21.02 12.95 19.09
N ALA A 405 21.37 13.74 18.08
CA ALA A 405 22.75 13.80 17.57
C ALA A 405 23.79 14.30 18.58
N GLY A 406 23.36 14.96 19.67
CA GLY A 406 24.20 15.39 20.78
C GLY A 406 24.36 14.33 21.88
N GLY A 407 23.69 13.18 21.76
CA GLY A 407 23.66 12.14 22.77
C GLY A 407 22.71 12.43 23.95
N ASN A 408 21.82 13.43 23.83
CA ASN A 408 20.81 13.69 24.86
C ASN A 408 19.63 12.74 24.68
N VAL A 409 19.08 12.23 25.78
CA VAL A 409 17.86 11.42 25.75
C VAL A 409 16.68 12.29 25.35
N VAL A 410 16.04 11.95 24.22
CA VAL A 410 14.82 12.61 23.73
C VAL A 410 13.56 11.78 23.97
N HIS A 411 13.72 10.47 24.16
CA HIS A 411 12.63 9.56 24.50
C HIS A 411 13.15 8.38 25.33
N GLU A 412 12.38 7.97 26.33
CA GLU A 412 12.59 6.71 27.06
C GLU A 412 11.22 6.09 27.32
N GLY A 413 11.05 4.84 26.91
CA GLY A 413 9.75 4.19 26.95
C GLY A 413 9.80 2.70 26.59
N ARG A 414 8.63 2.11 26.40
CA ARG A 414 8.52 0.76 25.85
C ARG A 414 8.59 0.81 24.34
N LEU A 415 9.18 -0.21 23.74
CA LEU A 415 9.11 -0.40 22.31
C LEU A 415 7.64 -0.62 21.90
N PRO A 416 7.13 0.11 20.89
CA PRO A 416 5.76 -0.10 20.40
C PRO A 416 5.53 -1.53 19.92
N ASP A 417 4.30 -2.01 20.10
CA ASP A 417 3.91 -3.34 19.62
C ASP A 417 4.11 -3.46 18.11
N ILE A 418 4.66 -4.61 17.67
CA ILE A 418 4.79 -4.90 16.25
C ILE A 418 3.38 -5.05 15.67
N PRO A 419 3.06 -4.30 14.62
CA PRO A 419 1.80 -4.46 13.91
C PRO A 419 1.55 -5.90 13.50
N LYS A 420 0.32 -6.36 13.68
CA LYS A 420 -0.09 -7.66 13.13
C LYS A 420 -0.18 -7.51 11.62
N GLN A 421 0.64 -8.28 10.92
CA GLN A 421 0.59 -8.43 9.47
C GLN A 421 -0.55 -9.35 9.06
#